data_AF-A0A843I2Q9-F1
#
_entry.id   AF-A0A843I2Q9-F1
#
_cell.length_a   1.000
_cell.length_b   1.000
_cell.length_c   1.000
_cell.angle_alpha   90.00
_cell.angle_beta   90.00
_cell.angle_gamma   90.00
#
_symmetry.space_group_name_H-M   'P 1'
#
loop_
_entity.id
_entity.type
_entity.pdbx_description
1 polymer ?
#
loop_
_entity_poly.entity_id
_entity_poly.type
_entity_poly.pdbx_seq_one_letter_code
_entity_poly.pdbx_strand_id
1 'polypeptide(L)'
;MTEQESVSIKKAIDDLMQTHIFKELAKQNDPEFTRQLALWLIRYILVLVTMKSSLKISFEETLLNLHGESYQKIIEVTNQTFQNKQDQPENDNTYIR
;
A
#
# COMPACT_ATOMS: atom_id res chain seq x y z
N MET A 1 -10.41 29.95 7.43
CA MET A 1 -9.45 29.01 8.04
C MET A 1 -10.01 27.64 7.80
N THR A 2 -9.54 26.96 6.75
CA THR A 2 -9.97 25.60 6.43
C THR A 2 -9.26 24.69 7.41
N GLU A 3 -9.96 24.29 8.47
CA GLU A 3 -9.55 23.15 9.29
C GLU A 3 -9.46 21.96 8.33
N GLN A 4 -8.25 21.63 7.89
CA GLN A 4 -7.98 20.32 7.31
C GLN A 4 -8.36 19.33 8.40
N GLU A 5 -9.47 18.62 8.22
CA GLU A 5 -9.85 17.50 9.06
C GLU A 5 -8.61 16.62 9.23
N SER A 6 -7.99 16.68 10.40
CA SER A 6 -6.82 15.88 10.68
C SER A 6 -7.31 14.45 10.70
N VAL A 7 -7.15 13.72 9.58
CA VAL A 7 -7.40 12.29 9.53
C VAL A 7 -6.59 11.68 10.66
N SER A 8 -7.28 11.19 11.68
CA SER A 8 -6.63 10.59 12.83
C SER A 8 -5.83 9.39 12.33
N ILE A 9 -4.50 9.42 12.49
CA ILE A 9 -3.60 8.33 12.09
C ILE A 9 -4.11 7.01 12.68
N LYS A 10 -4.61 7.03 13.91
CA LYS A 10 -5.22 5.88 14.56
C LYS A 10 -6.41 5.34 13.76
N LYS A 11 -7.32 6.22 13.33
CA LYS A 11 -8.48 5.82 12.52
C LYS A 11 -8.04 5.24 11.17
N ALA A 12 -7.05 5.85 10.51
CA ALA A 12 -6.52 5.32 9.26
C ALA A 12 -5.90 3.91 9.42
N ILE A 13 -5.21 3.66 10.54
CA ILE A 13 -4.70 2.31 10.89
C ILE A 13 -5.87 1.36 11.10
N ASP A 14 -6.86 1.76 11.89
CA ASP A 14 -8.03 0.93 12.20
C ASP A 14 -8.80 0.59 10.91
N ASP A 15 -8.98 1.56 10.01
CA ASP A 15 -9.62 1.38 8.70
C ASP A 15 -8.80 0.42 7.80
N LEU A 16 -7.47 0.55 7.76
CA LEU A 16 -6.59 -0.39 7.04
C LEU A 16 -6.73 -1.81 7.58
N MET A 17 -6.76 -1.98 8.90
CA MET A 17 -6.94 -3.29 9.54
C MET A 17 -8.30 -3.92 9.23
N GLN A 18 -9.31 -3.12 8.84
CA GLN A 18 -10.61 -3.64 8.41
C GLN A 18 -10.65 -4.08 6.94
N THR A 19 -9.62 -3.77 6.14
CA THR A 19 -9.56 -4.22 4.74
C THR A 19 -9.38 -5.72 4.63
N HIS A 20 -9.86 -6.30 3.52
CA HIS A 20 -9.71 -7.73 3.25
C HIS A 20 -8.22 -8.15 3.24
N ILE A 21 -7.35 -7.34 2.63
CA ILE A 21 -5.90 -7.63 2.54
C ILE A 21 -5.28 -7.75 3.93
N PHE A 22 -5.52 -6.78 4.82
CA PHE A 22 -4.95 -6.81 6.17
C PHE A 22 -5.58 -7.90 7.05
N LYS A 23 -6.86 -8.22 6.84
CA LYS A 23 -7.52 -9.36 7.50
C LYS A 23 -6.87 -10.68 7.11
N GLU A 24 -6.53 -10.89 5.84
CA GLU A 24 -5.82 -12.10 5.39
C GLU A 24 -4.38 -12.15 5.90
N LEU A 25 -3.66 -11.03 5.87
CA LEU A 25 -2.31 -10.95 6.43
C LEU A 25 -2.28 -11.24 7.93
N ALA A 26 -3.27 -10.77 8.69
CA ALA A 26 -3.40 -11.03 10.13
C ALA A 26 -3.81 -12.48 10.46
N LYS A 27 -4.34 -13.24 9.50
CA LYS A 27 -4.58 -14.69 9.67
C LYS A 27 -3.31 -15.50 9.46
N GLN A 28 -2.46 -15.07 8.53
CA GLN A 28 -1.21 -15.74 8.18
C GLN A 28 -0.05 -15.35 9.10
N ASN A 29 -0.13 -14.19 9.74
CA ASN A 29 0.88 -13.63 10.63
C ASN A 29 0.28 -13.31 12.00
N ASP A 30 1.11 -12.90 12.96
CA ASP A 30 0.62 -12.38 14.23
C ASP A 30 -0.12 -11.03 14.03
N PRO A 31 -1.26 -10.80 14.70
CA PRO A 31 -2.02 -9.55 14.59
C PRO A 31 -1.21 -8.28 14.91
N GLU A 32 -0.26 -8.35 15.82
CA GLU A 32 0.62 -7.23 16.17
C GLU A 32 1.58 -6.90 15.01
N PHE A 33 2.13 -7.92 14.34
CA PHE A 33 2.94 -7.71 13.15
C PHE A 33 2.14 -6.98 12.06
N THR A 34 0.90 -7.42 11.80
CA THR A 34 0.04 -6.79 10.79
C THR A 34 -0.34 -5.35 11.15
N ARG A 35 -0.53 -5.08 12.44
CA ARG A 35 -0.76 -3.71 12.93
C ARG A 35 0.48 -2.82 12.75
N GLN A 36 1.67 -3.35 13.02
CA GLN A 36 2.92 -2.63 12.77
C GLN A 36 3.12 -2.36 11.28
N LEU A 37 2.75 -3.30 10.41
CA LEU A 37 2.75 -3.10 8.96
C LEU A 37 1.82 -1.94 8.55
N ALA A 38 0.60 -1.88 9.09
CA ALA A 38 -0.34 -0.79 8.81
C ALA A 38 0.21 0.57 9.24
N LEU A 39 0.84 0.62 10.42
CA LEU A 39 1.51 1.82 10.92
C LEU A 39 2.66 2.25 10.01
N TRP A 40 3.51 1.32 9.59
CA TRP A 40 4.62 1.60 8.68
C TRP A 40 4.15 2.07 7.31
N LEU A 41 3.08 1.50 6.78
CA LEU A 41 2.48 1.93 5.51
C LEU A 41 2.01 3.39 5.59
N ILE A 42 1.30 3.76 6.66
CA ILE A 42 0.85 5.16 6.85
C ILE A 42 2.04 6.10 7.00
N ARG A 43 3.05 5.74 7.80
CA ARG A 43 4.28 6.55 7.92
C ARG A 43 4.94 6.75 6.56
N TYR A 44 5.02 5.69 5.76
CA TYR A 44 5.62 5.75 4.44
C TYR A 44 4.85 6.68 3.51
N ILE A 45 3.51 6.60 3.49
CA ILE A 45 2.66 7.53 2.73
C ILE A 45 2.90 8.97 3.17
N LEU A 46 2.94 9.24 4.48
CA LEU A 46 3.17 10.59 5.00
C LEU A 46 4.54 11.14 4.56
N VAL A 47 5.60 10.32 4.62
CA VAL A 47 6.92 10.72 4.12
C VAL A 47 6.85 11.09 2.64
N LEU A 48 6.26 10.23 1.81
CA LEU A 48 6.16 10.49 0.37
C LEU A 48 5.33 11.75 0.06
N VAL A 49 4.22 11.99 0.79
CA VAL A 49 3.42 13.21 0.67
C VAL A 49 4.26 14.45 1.00
N THR A 50 5.08 14.39 2.06
CA THR A 50 5.98 15.51 2.41
C THR A 50 7.08 15.73 1.37
N MET A 51 7.59 14.66 0.74
CA MET A 51 8.57 14.77 -0.35
C MET A 51 7.94 15.42 -1.58
N LYS A 52 6.70 15.05 -1.93
CA LYS A 52 5.99 15.69 -3.05
C LYS A 52 5.77 17.18 -2.82
N SER A 53 5.36 17.56 -1.60
CA SER A 53 5.08 18.96 -1.27
C SER A 53 6.35 19.80 -1.15
N SER A 54 7.44 19.23 -0.63
CA SER A 54 8.67 19.96 -0.30
C SER A 54 9.72 19.94 -1.42
N LEU A 55 9.86 18.80 -2.12
CA LEU A 55 10.89 18.57 -3.14
C LEU A 55 10.32 18.56 -4.57
N LYS A 56 8.99 18.60 -4.73
CA LYS A 56 8.25 18.52 -6.00
C LYS A 56 8.45 17.21 -6.80
N ILE A 57 9.26 16.29 -6.32
CA ILE A 57 9.50 14.94 -6.85
C ILE A 57 8.19 14.12 -6.80
N SER A 58 7.87 13.35 -7.85
CA SER A 58 6.66 12.52 -7.84
C SER A 58 6.79 11.29 -6.92
N PHE A 59 5.65 10.66 -6.60
CA PHE A 59 5.64 9.41 -5.84
C PHE A 59 6.40 8.31 -6.59
N GLU A 60 6.13 8.17 -7.88
CA GLU A 60 6.72 7.17 -8.78
C GLU A 60 8.23 7.37 -8.90
N GLU A 61 8.67 8.62 -9.08
CA GLU A 61 10.09 8.95 -9.16
C GLU A 61 10.81 8.66 -7.82
N THR A 62 10.17 8.98 -6.69
CA THR A 62 10.73 8.68 -5.37
C THR A 62 10.87 7.17 -5.15
N LEU A 63 9.83 6.40 -5.49
CA LEU A 63 9.83 4.94 -5.33
C LEU A 63 10.84 4.27 -6.27
N LEU A 64 10.93 4.73 -7.52
CA LEU A 64 11.91 4.24 -8.49
C LEU A 64 13.34 4.53 -8.04
N ASN A 65 13.61 5.75 -7.54
CA ASN A 65 14.94 6.13 -7.08
C ASN A 65 15.38 5.35 -5.83
N LEU A 66 14.45 4.99 -4.94
CA LEU A 66 14.77 4.27 -3.71
C LEU A 66 14.90 2.75 -3.92
N HIS A 67 14.03 2.17 -4.74
CA HIS A 67 13.86 0.71 -4.82
C HIS A 67 14.23 0.11 -6.18
N GLY A 68 14.48 0.94 -7.20
CA GLY A 68 15.00 0.53 -8.50
C GLY A 68 14.17 -0.56 -9.18
N GLU A 69 14.86 -1.61 -9.63
CA GLU A 69 14.27 -2.75 -10.34
C GLU A 69 13.19 -3.48 -9.53
N SER A 70 13.32 -3.54 -8.20
CA SER A 70 12.32 -4.18 -7.33
C SER A 70 10.96 -3.48 -7.42
N TYR A 71 10.96 -2.15 -7.47
CA TYR A 71 9.73 -1.38 -7.66
C TYR A 71 9.11 -1.64 -9.04
N GLN A 72 9.95 -1.66 -10.08
CA GLN A 72 9.48 -1.98 -11.44
C GLN A 72 8.86 -3.37 -11.53
N LYS A 73 9.46 -4.37 -10.88
CA LYS A 73 8.93 -5.73 -10.85
C LYS A 73 7.58 -5.82 -10.12
N ILE A 74 7.42 -5.09 -9.00
CA ILE A 74 6.16 -5.03 -8.27
C ILE A 74 5.06 -4.39 -9.15
N ILE A 75 5.37 -3.31 -9.87
CA ILE A 75 4.44 -2.70 -10.82
C ILE A 75 4.06 -3.70 -11.92
N GLU A 76 5.04 -4.39 -12.50
CA GLU A 76 4.79 -5.35 -13.57
C GLU A 76 3.84 -6.46 -13.11
N VAL A 77 4.13 -7.10 -11.98
CA VAL A 77 3.32 -8.20 -11.42
C VAL A 77 1.92 -7.73 -11.05
N THR A 78 1.80 -6.56 -10.42
CA THR A 78 0.49 -6.02 -10.05
C THR A 78 -0.33 -5.66 -11.29
N ASN A 79 0.26 -4.99 -12.28
CA ASN A 79 -0.41 -4.67 -13.54
C ASN A 79 -0.86 -5.91 -14.30
N GLN A 80 -0.03 -6.95 -14.41
CA GLN A 80 -0.41 -8.23 -15.01
C GLN A 80 -1.59 -8.87 -14.26
N THR A 81 -1.59 -8.82 -12.93
CA THR A 81 -2.68 -9.35 -12.10
C THR A 81 -4.00 -8.61 -12.32
N PHE A 82 -3.95 -7.29 -12.54
CA PHE A 82 -5.16 -6.48 -12.78
C PHE A 82 -5.64 -6.52 -14.24
N GLN A 83 -4.74 -6.63 -15.22
CA GLN A 83 -5.10 -6.74 -16.64
C GLN A 83 -5.67 -8.14 -16.97
N ASN A 84 -5.12 -9.20 -16.40
CA ASN A 84 -5.65 -10.57 -16.60
C ASN A 84 -7.05 -10.78 -16.02
N LYS A 85 -7.48 -9.95 -15.07
CA LYS A 85 -8.84 -10.01 -14.49
C LYS A 85 -9.91 -9.29 -15.31
N GLN A 86 -9.53 -8.55 -16.36
CA GLN A 86 -10.50 -7.86 -17.22
C GLN A 86 -11.08 -8.77 -18.32
N ASP A 87 -10.41 -9.90 -18.62
CA ASP A 87 -10.76 -10.80 -19.73
C ASP A 87 -11.16 -12.23 -19.31
N GLN A 88 -11.29 -12.55 -18.02
CA GLN A 88 -11.68 -13.91 -17.57
C GLN A 88 -12.69 -13.89 -16.41
N PRO A 89 -13.84 -14.60 -16.52
CA PRO A 89 -14.72 -14.83 -15.40
C PRO A 89 -14.03 -15.79 -14.41
N GLU A 90 -13.98 -15.37 -13.16
CA GLU A 90 -13.49 -16.05 -11.95
C GLU A 90 -13.13 -17.54 -12.09
N ASN A 91 -11.83 -17.81 -12.12
CA ASN A 91 -11.25 -18.95 -11.45
C ASN A 91 -9.78 -18.65 -11.11
N ASP A 92 -9.25 -19.30 -10.09
CA ASP A 92 -7.82 -19.40 -9.74
C ASP A 92 -7.24 -18.41 -8.72
N ASN A 93 -7.62 -18.62 -7.45
CA ASN A 93 -6.78 -19.30 -6.45
C ASN A 93 -5.24 -19.23 -6.56
N THR A 94 -4.64 -18.07 -6.86
CA THR A 94 -3.17 -17.92 -6.88
C THR A 94 -2.71 -16.92 -5.82
N TYR A 95 -2.38 -17.43 -4.63
CA TYR A 95 -1.59 -16.69 -3.64
C TYR A 95 -0.10 -16.87 -3.96
N ILE A 96 0.64 -15.75 -3.95
CA ILE A 96 2.11 -15.73 -4.05
C ILE A 96 2.69 -16.50 -2.85
N ARG A 97 3.57 -17.48 -3.14
CA ARG A 97 4.41 -18.18 -2.14
C ARG A 97 5.70 -17.41 -1.88
#